data_AF-A0A1X6Z9R7-F1
#
_entry.id   AF-A0A1X6Z9R7-F1
#
_cell.length_a   1.000
_cell.length_b   1.000
_cell.length_c   1.000
_cell.angle_alpha   90.00
_cell.angle_beta   90.00
_cell.angle_gamma   90.00
#
_symmetry.space_group_name_H-M   'P 1'
#
loop_
_entity.id
_entity.type
_entity.pdbx_description
1 polymer ?
#
loop_
_entity_poly.entity_id
_entity_poly.type
_entity_poly.pdbx_seq_one_letter_code
_entity_poly.pdbx_strand_id
1 'polypeptide(L)'
;MGSLVVAADLWADPLGPMVKVLPGLTLYVVVGLFWLPVVWMQIRMRDLARLAAEEGAPLPTQYHWLFRRWFGFGFPAFAAVLGIVWLMLNTPVV
;
A
#
# COMPACT_ATOMS: atom_id res chain seq x y z
N MET A 1 32.21 16.02 -6.12
CA MET A 1 32.01 17.27 -5.34
C MET A 1 30.64 17.87 -5.68
N GLY A 2 29.56 17.14 -5.38
CA GLY A 2 28.17 17.51 -5.74
C GLY A 2 27.11 16.92 -4.80
N SER A 3 27.48 15.89 -4.03
CA SER A 3 26.60 15.25 -3.04
C SER A 3 26.41 16.06 -1.74
N LEU A 4 27.34 16.95 -1.39
CA LEU A 4 27.27 17.73 -0.14
C LEU A 4 26.48 19.03 -0.29
N VAL A 5 26.43 19.61 -1.49
CA VAL A 5 25.69 20.84 -1.78
C VAL A 5 24.19 20.57 -1.84
N VAL A 6 23.75 19.46 -2.46
CA VAL A 6 22.34 19.03 -2.46
C VAL A 6 21.82 18.72 -1.05
N ALA A 7 22.66 18.10 -0.22
CA ALA A 7 22.33 17.83 1.17
C ALA A 7 22.21 19.14 1.98
N ALA A 8 23.11 20.10 1.79
CA ALA A 8 23.05 21.40 2.47
C ALA A 8 21.84 22.25 2.04
N ASP A 9 21.46 22.20 0.76
CA ASP A 9 20.28 22.90 0.21
C ASP A 9 18.96 22.36 0.80
N LEU A 10 18.91 21.05 1.11
CA LEU A 10 17.79 20.40 1.82
C LEU A 10 17.60 20.89 3.27
N TRP A 11 18.64 21.40 3.93
CA TRP A 11 18.58 21.92 5.30
C TRP A 11 18.36 23.45 5.36
N ALA A 12 18.64 24.17 4.26
CA ALA A 12 18.60 25.64 4.21
C ALA A 12 17.26 26.21 3.72
N ASP A 13 16.37 25.37 3.21
CA ASP A 13 15.07 25.74 2.69
C ASP A 13 14.02 25.78 3.83
N PRO A 14 13.49 26.94 4.25
CA PRO A 14 12.51 27.02 5.35
C PRO A 14 11.16 26.35 5.02
N LEU A 15 10.91 26.04 3.74
CA LEU A 15 9.71 25.36 3.22
C LEU A 15 10.03 24.10 2.38
N GLY A 16 11.25 23.94 1.87
CA GLY A 16 11.63 22.93 0.85
C GLY A 16 11.67 21.46 1.27
N PRO A 17 12.11 21.07 2.50
CA PRO A 17 12.00 19.68 2.94
C PRO A 17 10.55 19.32 3.29
N MET A 18 9.76 20.25 3.85
CA MET A 18 8.35 20.03 4.19
C MET A 18 7.47 19.83 2.96
N VAL A 19 7.69 20.58 1.87
CA VAL A 19 6.94 20.45 0.61
C VAL A 19 7.14 19.10 -0.08
N LYS A 20 8.27 18.41 0.14
CA LYS A 20 8.53 17.07 -0.40
C LYS A 20 8.10 15.94 0.55
N VAL A 21 8.29 16.17 1.86
CA VAL A 21 7.92 15.20 2.91
C VAL A 21 6.40 15.11 3.08
N LEU A 22 5.65 16.21 3.02
CA LEU A 22 4.19 16.18 3.17
C LEU A 22 3.51 15.30 2.12
N PRO A 23 3.73 15.49 0.80
CA PRO A 23 3.10 14.66 -0.22
C PRO A 23 3.50 13.19 -0.12
N GLY A 24 4.78 12.92 0.18
CA GLY A 24 5.27 11.56 0.39
C GLY A 24 4.60 10.88 1.60
N LEU A 25 4.44 11.60 2.70
CA LEU A 25 3.74 11.13 3.90
C LEU A 25 2.24 10.94 3.63
N THR A 26 1.60 11.85 2.90
CA THR A 26 0.19 11.70 2.49
C THR A 26 0.00 10.46 1.64
N LEU A 27 0.85 10.23 0.64
CA LEU A 27 0.82 9.01 -0.18
C LEU A 27 1.05 7.77 0.67
N TYR A 28 1.97 7.81 1.62
CA TYR A 28 2.25 6.69 2.52
C TYR A 28 1.07 6.37 3.44
N VAL A 29 0.43 7.40 4.01
CA VAL A 29 -0.79 7.26 4.81
C VAL A 29 -1.93 6.72 3.96
N VAL A 30 -2.11 7.21 2.72
CA VAL A 30 -3.14 6.72 1.79
C VAL A 30 -2.89 5.26 1.46
N VAL A 31 -1.66 4.87 1.13
CA VAL A 31 -1.27 3.47 0.90
C VAL A 31 -1.57 2.62 2.13
N GLY A 32 -1.19 3.08 3.33
CA GLY A 32 -1.49 2.40 4.59
C GLY A 32 -3.00 2.28 4.86
N LEU A 33 -3.77 3.32 4.56
CA LEU A 33 -5.22 3.35 4.73
C LEU A 33 -5.92 2.36 3.81
N PHE A 34 -5.39 2.17 2.60
CA PHE A 34 -5.89 1.17 1.66
C PHE A 34 -5.35 -0.23 1.95
N TRP A 35 -4.21 -0.36 2.62
CA TRP A 35 -3.61 -1.65 2.99
C TRP A 35 -4.29 -2.30 4.21
N LEU A 36 -4.65 -1.52 5.23
CA LEU A 36 -5.33 -2.03 6.44
C LEU A 36 -6.65 -2.79 6.16
N PRO A 37 -7.57 -2.29 5.32
CA PRO A 37 -8.77 -3.02 4.94
C PRO A 37 -8.48 -4.35 4.27
N VAL A 38 -7.44 -4.40 3.43
CA VAL A 38 -7.03 -5.62 2.72
C VAL A 38 -6.56 -6.68 3.70
N VAL A 39 -5.71 -6.32 4.66
CA VAL A 39 -5.22 -7.24 5.71
C VAL A 39 -6.36 -7.72 6.60
N TRP A 40 -7.27 -6.82 6.99
CA TRP A 40 -8.44 -7.20 7.78
C TRP A 40 -9.34 -8.21 7.05
N MET A 41 -9.60 -8.00 5.75
CA MET A 41 -10.34 -8.96 4.93
C MET A 41 -9.63 -10.31 4.84
N GLN A 42 -8.29 -10.34 4.74
CA GLN A 42 -7.51 -11.59 4.72
C GLN A 42 -7.63 -12.37 6.02
N ILE A 43 -7.53 -11.70 7.17
CA ILE A 43 -7.68 -12.35 8.48
C ILE A 43 -9.10 -12.92 8.60
N ARG A 44 -10.11 -12.14 8.24
CA ARG A 44 -11.51 -12.58 8.34
C ARG A 44 -11.81 -13.78 7.43
N MET A 45 -11.27 -13.80 6.22
CA MET A 45 -11.37 -14.97 5.33
C MET A 45 -10.67 -16.20 5.91
N ARG A 46 -9.49 -16.04 6.52
CA ARG A 46 -8.79 -17.13 7.22
C ARG A 46 -9.62 -17.70 8.35
N ASP A 47 -10.23 -16.85 9.18
CA ASP A 47 -11.06 -17.29 10.30
C ASP A 47 -12.29 -18.06 9.81
N LEU A 48 -12.96 -17.57 8.76
CA LEU A 48 -14.11 -18.26 8.15
C LEU A 48 -13.71 -19.62 7.55
N ALA A 49 -12.57 -19.70 6.87
CA ALA A 49 -12.06 -20.96 6.32
C ALA A 49 -11.67 -21.94 7.43
N ARG A 50 -11.10 -21.45 8.53
CA ARG A 50 -10.74 -22.26 9.69
C ARG A 50 -11.96 -22.83 10.38
N LEU A 51 -12.98 -22.00 10.64
CA LEU A 51 -14.25 -22.45 11.22
C LEU A 51 -14.92 -23.52 10.35
N ALA A 52 -15.00 -23.29 9.04
CA ALA A 52 -15.54 -24.28 8.10
C ALA A 52 -14.75 -25.60 8.11
N ALA A 53 -13.41 -25.53 8.22
CA ALA A 53 -12.56 -26.71 8.32
C ALA A 53 -12.74 -27.46 9.66
N GLU A 54 -12.94 -26.74 10.77
CA GLU A 54 -13.19 -27.33 12.10
C GLU A 54 -14.58 -27.98 12.17
N GLU A 55 -15.59 -27.41 11.52
CA GLU A 55 -16.97 -27.94 11.48
C GLU A 55 -17.19 -28.99 10.39
N GLY A 56 -16.20 -29.24 9.51
CA GLY A 56 -16.35 -30.11 8.34
C GLY A 56 -17.41 -29.60 7.34
N ALA A 57 -17.70 -28.31 7.39
CA ALA A 57 -18.73 -27.66 6.59
C ALA A 57 -18.14 -27.03 5.31
N PRO A 58 -18.93 -26.90 4.23
CA PRO A 58 -18.50 -26.14 3.06
C PRO A 58 -18.27 -24.67 3.41
N LEU A 59 -17.38 -24.01 2.65
CA LEU A 59 -17.08 -22.60 2.88
C LEU A 59 -18.36 -21.73 2.82
N PRO A 60 -18.57 -20.85 3.81
CA PRO A 60 -19.78 -20.03 3.86
C PRO A 60 -19.83 -19.04 2.70
N THR A 61 -21.02 -18.75 2.18
CA THR A 61 -21.23 -17.76 1.10
C THR A 61 -20.65 -16.38 1.42
N GLN A 62 -20.60 -16.01 2.70
CA GLN A 62 -19.95 -14.78 3.18
C GLN A 62 -18.46 -14.71 2.82
N TYR A 63 -17.75 -15.84 2.81
CA TYR A 63 -16.36 -15.93 2.37
C TYR A 63 -16.23 -15.49 0.90
N HIS A 64 -17.11 -15.97 0.03
CA HIS A 64 -17.07 -15.64 -1.40
C HIS A 64 -17.36 -14.15 -1.67
N TRP A 65 -18.28 -13.54 -0.94
CA TRP A 65 -18.53 -12.10 -1.03
C TRP A 65 -17.32 -11.29 -0.58
N LEU A 66 -16.70 -11.68 0.53
CA LEU A 66 -15.51 -11.02 1.06
C LEU A 66 -14.32 -11.19 0.12
N PHE A 67 -14.16 -12.38 -0.48
CA PHE A 67 -13.12 -12.68 -1.47
C PHE A 67 -13.26 -11.80 -2.71
N ARG A 68 -14.47 -11.63 -3.26
CA ARG A 68 -14.70 -10.76 -4.43
C ARG A 68 -14.37 -9.29 -4.12
N ARG A 69 -14.76 -8.82 -2.93
CA ARG A 69 -14.46 -7.46 -2.47
C ARG A 69 -12.95 -7.28 -2.29
N TRP A 70 -12.30 -8.22 -1.61
CA TRP A 70 -10.86 -8.26 -1.40
C TRP A 70 -10.09 -8.27 -2.74
N PHE A 71 -10.53 -9.10 -3.69
CA PHE A 71 -9.92 -9.18 -5.02
C PHE A 71 -10.04 -7.84 -5.77
N GLY A 72 -11.19 -7.18 -5.69
CA GLY A 72 -11.39 -5.84 -6.26
C GLY A 72 -10.53 -4.76 -5.61
N PHE A 73 -10.27 -4.85 -4.30
CA PHE A 73 -9.37 -3.94 -3.58
C PHE A 73 -7.87 -4.27 -3.77
N GLY A 74 -7.53 -5.52 -4.08
CA GLY A 74 -6.16 -5.94 -4.37
C GLY A 74 -5.60 -5.32 -5.65
N PHE A 75 -6.44 -5.16 -6.68
CA PHE A 75 -6.06 -4.53 -7.95
C PHE A 75 -5.50 -3.10 -7.81
N PRO A 76 -6.19 -2.15 -7.16
CA PRO A 76 -5.67 -0.79 -7.01
C PRO A 76 -4.41 -0.73 -6.14
N ALA A 77 -4.31 -1.56 -5.10
CA ALA A 77 -3.10 -1.63 -4.28
C ALA A 77 -1.89 -2.17 -5.06
N PHE A 78 -2.08 -3.24 -5.85
CA PHE A 78 -1.03 -3.81 -6.68
C PHE A 78 -0.62 -2.88 -7.82
N ALA A 79 -1.59 -2.22 -8.46
CA ALA A 79 -1.33 -1.21 -9.49
C ALA A 79 -0.54 -0.02 -8.93
N ALA A 80 -0.82 0.43 -7.69
CA ALA A 80 -0.06 1.49 -7.05
C ALA A 80 1.41 1.09 -6.80
N VAL A 81 1.65 -0.14 -6.33
CA VAL A 81 3.02 -0.66 -6.16
C VAL A 81 3.74 -0.76 -7.51
N LEU A 82 3.08 -1.27 -8.55
CA LEU A 82 3.60 -1.28 -9.93
C LEU A 82 3.93 0.12 -10.42
N GLY A 83 3.10 1.11 -10.14
CA GLY A 83 3.35 2.52 -10.47
C GLY A 83 4.58 3.08 -9.76
N ILE A 84 4.74 2.81 -8.45
CA ILE A 84 5.92 3.21 -7.68
C ILE A 84 7.19 2.56 -8.23
N VAL A 85 7.15 1.24 -8.48
CA VAL A 85 8.29 0.50 -9.06
C VAL A 85 8.62 1.02 -10.46
N TRP A 86 7.61 1.30 -11.28
CA TRP A 86 7.81 1.90 -12.60
C TRP A 86 8.48 3.27 -12.50
N LEU A 87 8.09 4.09 -11.52
CA LEU A 87 8.68 5.40 -11.28
C LEU A 87 10.13 5.29 -10.78
N MET A 88 10.43 4.29 -9.93
CA MET A 88 11.80 3.97 -9.51
C MET A 88 12.68 3.52 -10.68
N LEU A 89 12.16 2.68 -11.57
CA LEU A 89 12.92 2.14 -12.71
C LEU A 89 13.06 3.16 -13.85
N ASN A 90 12.04 4.00 -14.05
CA ASN A 90 12.04 5.05 -15.08
C ASN A 90 12.42 6.41 -14.49
N THR A 91 13.11 6.47 -13.35
CA THR A 91 13.71 7.74 -12.92
C THR A 91 14.72 8.14 -14.00
N PRO A 92 14.49 9.20 -14.78
CA PRO A 92 15.49 9.65 -15.73
C PRO A 92 16.71 10.07 -14.90
N VAL A 93 17.83 9.38 -15.10
CA VAL A 93 19.14 9.90 -14.71
C VAL A 93 19.42 11.09 -15.61
N VAL A 94 19.06 12.27 -15.11
CA VAL A 94 19.53 13.55 -15.66
C VAL A 94 21.03 13.68 -15.46
#